data_AF-U1R2Y4-F1
#
_entry.id   AF-U1R2Y4-F1
#
_cell.length_a   1.000
_cell.length_b   1.000
_cell.length_c   1.000
_cell.angle_alpha   90.00
_cell.angle_beta   90.00
_cell.angle_gamma   90.00
#
_symmetry.space_group_name_H-M   'P 1'
#
loop_
_entity.id
_entity.type
_entity.pdbx_description
1 polymer ?
#
loop_
_entity_poly.entity_id
_entity_poly.type
_entity_poly.pdbx_seq_one_letter_code
_entity_poly.pdbx_strand_id
1 'polypeptide(L)'
;MFRRLRGTAPGLLVPLAWTFVTAAHAGFVVTRTVLIAHVVMSVLLAAFALASYGDMREGVLRVWLWVIVVGFGVTVVGTASFLIDGPTRVLQTATVVGWLTIPAVALVYTGRAAAGRDGLIYAVGGVVSLVGAAAYLAGPVAGEVSLYAGLVAGNLGQTAGILTAVTQSRLPVES
;
A
#
# COMPACT_ATOMS: atom_id res chain seq x y z
N MET A 1 4.05 24.23 -3.56
CA MET A 1 3.29 23.22 -4.35
C MET A 1 3.68 21.78 -4.01
N PHE A 2 4.97 21.43 -3.92
CA PHE A 2 5.43 20.05 -3.69
C PHE A 2 4.85 19.37 -2.43
N ARG A 3 4.68 20.09 -1.32
CA ARG A 3 4.04 19.57 -0.09
C ARG A 3 2.57 19.17 -0.30
N ARG A 4 1.80 19.97 -1.05
CA ARG A 4 0.40 19.65 -1.38
C ARG A 4 0.32 18.44 -2.30
N LEU A 5 1.19 18.36 -3.31
CA LEU A 5 1.26 17.20 -4.20
C LEU A 5 1.56 15.91 -3.42
N ARG A 6 2.53 15.92 -2.49
CA ARG A 6 2.82 14.77 -1.61
C ARG A 6 1.63 14.39 -0.73
N GLY A 7 0.86 15.36 -0.25
CA GLY A 7 -0.34 15.10 0.55
C GLY A 7 -1.49 14.49 -0.24
N THR A 8 -1.63 14.80 -1.53
CA THR A 8 -2.81 14.37 -2.33
C THR A 8 -2.53 13.25 -3.32
N ALA A 9 -1.30 13.13 -3.82
CA ALA A 9 -0.94 12.14 -4.85
C ALA A 9 -1.27 10.68 -4.44
N PRO A 10 -1.06 10.25 -3.18
CA PRO A 10 -1.42 8.90 -2.75
C PRO A 10 -2.89 8.54 -3.01
N GLY A 11 -3.81 9.51 -2.93
CA GLY A 11 -5.24 9.29 -3.16
C GLY A 11 -5.60 8.77 -4.55
N LEU A 12 -4.76 9.06 -5.55
CA LEU A 12 -4.90 8.51 -6.90
C LEU A 12 -3.92 7.34 -7.15
N LEU A 13 -2.68 7.46 -6.67
CA LEU A 13 -1.63 6.49 -6.96
C LEU A 13 -1.91 5.11 -6.33
N VAL A 14 -2.43 5.06 -5.10
CA VAL A 14 -2.71 3.80 -4.40
C VAL A 14 -3.77 2.95 -5.11
N PRO A 15 -4.97 3.47 -5.45
CA PRO A 15 -5.97 2.67 -6.16
C PRO A 15 -5.51 2.24 -7.57
N LEU A 16 -4.75 3.09 -8.27
CA LEU A 16 -4.18 2.74 -9.57
C LEU A 16 -3.14 1.61 -9.45
N ALA A 17 -2.28 1.66 -8.43
CA ALA A 17 -1.30 0.62 -8.17
C ALA A 17 -1.98 -0.74 -7.91
N TRP A 18 -3.03 -0.77 -7.08
CA TRP A 18 -3.80 -2.01 -6.85
C TRP A 18 -4.52 -2.52 -8.10
N THR A 19 -5.05 -1.61 -8.92
CA THR A 19 -5.66 -1.97 -10.21
C THR A 19 -4.61 -2.60 -11.15
N PHE A 20 -3.42 -2.02 -11.22
CA PHE A 20 -2.30 -2.56 -11.99
C PHE A 20 -1.87 -3.94 -11.49
N VAL A 21 -1.76 -4.14 -10.17
CA VAL A 21 -1.42 -5.45 -9.58
C VAL A 21 -2.48 -6.49 -9.91
N THR A 22 -3.76 -6.14 -9.84
CA THR A 22 -4.88 -7.00 -10.23
C THR A 22 -4.80 -7.37 -11.71
N ALA A 23 -4.55 -6.39 -12.58
CA ALA A 23 -4.40 -6.63 -14.01
C ALA A 23 -3.19 -7.54 -14.34
N ALA A 24 -2.09 -7.40 -13.59
CA ALA A 24 -0.92 -8.27 -13.71
C ALA A 24 -1.23 -9.72 -13.31
N HIS A 25 -1.99 -9.95 -12.24
CA HIS A 25 -2.43 -11.29 -11.83
C HIS A 25 -3.39 -11.92 -12.86
N ALA A 26 -4.24 -11.09 -13.48
CA ALA A 26 -5.14 -11.52 -14.55
C ALA A 26 -4.44 -11.76 -15.91
N GLY A 27 -3.12 -11.58 -15.99
CA GLY A 27 -2.35 -11.84 -17.20
C GLY A 27 -2.46 -10.74 -18.27
N PHE A 28 -3.05 -9.59 -17.96
CA PHE A 28 -3.16 -8.46 -18.89
C PHE A 28 -1.86 -7.66 -19.04
N VAL A 29 -0.87 -7.93 -18.18
CA VAL A 29 0.39 -7.18 -18.12
C VAL A 29 1.56 -8.13 -18.25
N VAL A 30 2.46 -7.86 -19.20
CA VAL A 30 3.68 -8.65 -19.39
C VAL A 30 4.69 -8.42 -18.26
N THR A 31 5.49 -9.43 -17.95
CA THR A 31 6.48 -9.42 -16.85
C THR A 31 7.41 -8.21 -16.88
N ARG A 32 7.88 -7.80 -18.06
CA ARG A 32 8.73 -6.61 -18.23
C ARG A 32 8.07 -5.34 -17.70
N THR A 33 6.77 -5.17 -17.94
CA THR A 33 6.01 -4.01 -17.45
C THR A 33 5.85 -4.05 -15.93
N VAL A 34 5.66 -5.24 -15.34
CA VAL A 34 5.61 -5.42 -13.88
C VAL A 34 6.95 -5.06 -13.23
N LEU A 35 8.07 -5.46 -13.85
CA LEU A 35 9.41 -5.08 -13.41
C LEU A 35 9.61 -3.56 -13.46
N ILE A 36 9.27 -2.91 -14.56
CA ILE A 36 9.36 -1.44 -14.68
C ILE A 36 8.53 -0.76 -13.60
N ALA A 37 7.31 -1.24 -13.35
CA ALA A 37 6.45 -0.70 -12.30
C ALA A 37 7.09 -0.83 -10.90
N HIS A 38 7.73 -1.96 -10.59
CA HIS A 38 8.45 -2.14 -9.33
C HIS A 38 9.63 -1.18 -9.17
N VAL A 39 10.41 -0.97 -10.25
CA VAL A 39 11.52 -0.01 -10.25
C VAL A 39 11.00 1.41 -10.02
N VAL A 40 9.96 1.82 -10.75
CA VAL A 40 9.32 3.13 -10.59
C VAL A 40 8.81 3.30 -9.16
N MET A 41 8.10 2.32 -8.62
CA MET A 41 7.59 2.38 -7.23
C MET A 41 8.71 2.46 -6.20
N SER A 42 9.81 1.74 -6.41
CA SER A 42 10.99 1.82 -5.53
C SER A 42 11.57 3.23 -5.50
N VAL A 43 11.72 3.86 -6.67
CA VAL A 43 12.20 5.25 -6.79
C VAL A 43 11.22 6.22 -6.13
N LEU A 44 9.91 6.05 -6.36
CA LEU A 44 8.88 6.92 -5.78
C LEU A 44 8.84 6.82 -4.25
N LEU A 45 8.92 5.61 -3.69
CA LEU A 45 8.94 5.41 -2.24
C LEU A 45 10.20 6.02 -1.61
N ALA A 46 11.37 5.81 -2.22
CA ALA A 46 12.62 6.42 -1.75
C ALA A 46 12.55 7.95 -1.78
N ALA A 47 12.10 8.53 -2.91
CA ALA A 47 11.94 9.97 -3.04
C ALA A 47 10.92 10.53 -2.03
N PHE A 48 9.80 9.83 -1.82
CA PHE A 48 8.78 10.24 -0.86
C PHE A 48 9.29 10.18 0.58
N ALA A 49 10.00 9.12 0.96
CA ALA A 49 10.60 8.98 2.29
C ALA A 49 11.58 10.12 2.58
N LEU A 50 12.49 10.41 1.65
CA LEU A 50 13.47 11.48 1.79
C LEU A 50 12.80 12.86 1.87
N ALA A 51 11.83 13.13 1.00
CA ALA A 51 11.12 14.40 0.97
C ALA A 51 10.26 14.64 2.22
N SER A 52 9.65 13.58 2.76
CA SER A 52 8.71 13.66 3.89
C SER A 52 9.35 13.41 5.25
N TYR A 53 10.64 13.08 5.29
CA TYR A 53 11.35 12.76 6.53
C TYR A 53 11.19 13.84 7.62
N GLY A 54 11.39 15.11 7.26
CA GLY A 54 11.29 16.23 8.21
C GLY A 54 9.87 16.43 8.75
N ASP A 55 8.85 16.13 7.93
CA ASP A 55 7.44 16.31 8.25
C ASP A 55 6.88 15.13 9.08
N MET A 56 7.54 13.97 9.06
CA MET A 56 7.05 12.70 9.60
C MET A 56 7.90 12.18 10.77
N ARG A 57 8.39 13.07 11.62
CA ARG A 57 9.30 12.70 12.73
C ARG A 57 8.58 12.17 13.96
N GLU A 58 7.31 12.50 14.13
CA GLU A 58 6.58 12.27 15.39
C GLU A 58 5.19 11.65 15.17
N GLY A 59 4.65 11.08 16.25
CA GLY A 59 3.30 10.52 16.31
C GLY A 59 2.98 9.49 15.23
N VAL A 60 1.74 9.53 14.74
CA VAL A 60 1.25 8.64 13.68
C VAL A 60 2.05 8.78 12.39
N LEU A 61 2.49 9.99 12.05
CA LEU A 61 3.28 10.22 10.84
C LEU A 61 4.62 9.49 10.90
N ARG A 62 5.25 9.35 12.07
CA ARG A 62 6.47 8.55 12.23
C ARG A 62 6.24 7.07 11.86
N VAL A 63 5.09 6.51 12.21
CA VAL A 63 4.71 5.14 11.82
C VAL A 63 4.56 5.03 10.30
N TRP A 64 3.92 6.00 9.67
CA TRP A 64 3.78 6.02 8.21
C TRP A 64 5.12 6.18 7.48
N LEU A 65 6.08 6.91 8.04
CA LEU A 65 7.43 6.96 7.49
C LEU A 65 8.09 5.57 7.51
N TRP A 66 7.91 4.81 8.59
CA TRP A 66 8.36 3.42 8.65
C TRP A 66 7.64 2.53 7.66
N VAL A 67 6.32 2.70 7.45
CA VAL A 67 5.57 1.99 6.39
C VAL A 67 6.21 2.22 5.03
N ILE A 68 6.59 3.45 4.71
CA ILE A 68 7.21 3.79 3.43
C ILE A 68 8.61 3.17 3.32
N VAL A 69 9.43 3.25 4.37
CA VAL A 69 10.80 2.70 4.38
C VAL A 69 10.79 1.16 4.30
N VAL A 70 9.96 0.50 5.09
CA VAL A 70 9.83 -0.97 5.05
C VAL A 70 9.19 -1.39 3.72
N GLY A 71 8.16 -0.67 3.26
CA GLY A 71 7.53 -0.88 1.95
C GLY A 71 8.50 -0.71 0.79
N PHE A 72 9.45 0.23 0.88
CA PHE A 72 10.55 0.36 -0.07
C PHE A 72 11.42 -0.91 -0.07
N GLY A 73 11.84 -1.39 1.10
CA GLY A 73 12.60 -2.64 1.21
C GLY A 73 11.87 -3.83 0.59
N VAL A 74 10.57 -4.00 0.89
CA VAL A 74 9.72 -5.05 0.31
C VAL A 74 9.64 -4.91 -1.21
N THR A 75 9.50 -3.69 -1.73
CA THR A 75 9.41 -3.43 -3.17
C THR A 75 10.75 -3.70 -3.88
N VAL A 76 11.88 -3.40 -3.25
CA VAL A 76 13.22 -3.74 -3.78
C VAL A 76 13.40 -5.26 -3.84
N VAL A 77 13.00 -5.98 -2.80
CA VAL A 77 13.01 -7.46 -2.81
C VAL A 77 12.11 -8.00 -3.91
N GLY A 78 10.90 -7.44 -4.07
CA GLY A 78 9.99 -7.78 -5.17
C GLY A 78 10.61 -7.50 -6.55
N THR A 79 11.33 -6.38 -6.70
CA THR A 79 12.06 -6.04 -7.92
C THR A 79 13.11 -7.10 -8.25
N ALA A 80 13.93 -7.48 -7.25
CA ALA A 80 14.97 -8.50 -7.41
C ALA A 80 14.40 -9.86 -7.83
N SER A 81 13.17 -10.18 -7.40
CA SER A 81 12.48 -11.43 -7.79
C SER A 81 12.23 -11.59 -9.30
N PHE A 82 12.28 -10.50 -10.05
CA PHE A 82 12.14 -10.50 -11.52
C PHE A 82 13.49 -10.48 -12.26
N LEU A 83 14.60 -10.32 -11.53
CA LEU A 83 15.95 -10.18 -12.09
C LEU A 83 16.82 -11.42 -11.91
N ILE A 84 16.40 -12.34 -11.04
CA ILE A 84 17.12 -13.58 -10.74
C ILE A 84 16.42 -14.79 -11.39
N ASP A 85 17.21 -15.77 -11.80
CA ASP A 85 16.71 -17.05 -12.27
C ASP A 85 16.30 -17.95 -11.09
N GLY A 86 15.20 -18.69 -11.24
CA GLY A 86 14.72 -19.66 -10.25
C GLY A 86 13.27 -19.46 -9.80
N PRO A 87 12.80 -20.26 -8.83
CA PRO A 87 11.41 -20.22 -8.37
C PRO A 87 11.16 -19.01 -7.45
N THR A 88 10.94 -17.83 -8.03
CA THR A 88 10.78 -16.57 -7.29
C THR A 88 9.34 -16.27 -6.84
N ARG A 89 8.40 -17.20 -7.08
CA ARG A 89 6.97 -17.04 -6.71
C ARG A 89 6.79 -16.72 -5.23
N VAL A 90 7.58 -17.33 -4.35
CA VAL A 90 7.52 -17.06 -2.90
C VAL A 90 7.85 -15.59 -2.59
N LEU A 91 8.86 -15.01 -3.25
CA LEU A 91 9.23 -13.60 -3.08
C LEU A 91 8.15 -12.66 -3.63
N GLN A 92 7.53 -13.01 -4.76
CA GLN A 92 6.43 -12.24 -5.34
C GLN A 92 5.19 -12.26 -4.43
N THR A 93 4.82 -13.42 -3.91
CA THR A 93 3.73 -13.55 -2.92
C THR A 93 4.05 -12.78 -1.65
N ALA A 94 5.27 -12.90 -1.11
CA ALA A 94 5.70 -12.16 0.07
C ALA A 94 5.66 -10.64 -0.15
N THR A 95 5.96 -10.17 -1.37
CA THR A 95 5.88 -8.76 -1.76
C THR A 95 4.43 -8.26 -1.68
N VAL A 96 3.49 -8.96 -2.30
CA VAL A 96 2.06 -8.58 -2.27
C VAL A 96 1.50 -8.63 -0.86
N VAL A 97 1.83 -9.68 -0.10
CA VAL A 97 1.41 -9.80 1.31
C VAL A 97 2.00 -8.68 2.17
N GLY A 98 3.26 -8.31 1.95
CA GLY A 98 3.88 -7.15 2.60
C GLY A 98 3.13 -5.86 2.30
N TRP A 99 2.78 -5.63 1.03
CA TRP A 99 1.97 -4.48 0.63
C TRP A 99 0.56 -4.48 1.21
N LEU A 100 -0.05 -5.65 1.44
CA LEU A 100 -1.36 -5.74 2.09
C LEU A 100 -1.28 -5.52 3.60
N THR A 101 -0.23 -6.02 4.25
CA THR A 101 -0.16 -6.11 5.72
C THR A 101 0.48 -4.89 6.37
N ILE A 102 1.59 -4.38 5.84
CA ILE A 102 2.32 -3.26 6.45
C ILE A 102 1.45 -2.00 6.55
N PRO A 103 0.80 -1.52 5.46
CA PRO A 103 -0.09 -0.37 5.56
C PRO A 103 -1.33 -0.68 6.41
N ALA A 104 -1.83 -1.91 6.38
CA ALA A 104 -2.99 -2.30 7.15
C ALA A 104 -2.79 -2.18 8.66
N VAL A 105 -1.63 -2.63 9.17
CA VAL A 105 -1.26 -2.47 10.58
C VAL A 105 -1.18 -0.98 10.95
N ALA A 106 -0.58 -0.16 10.08
CA ALA A 106 -0.51 1.28 10.29
C ALA A 106 -1.88 1.97 10.25
N LEU A 107 -2.80 1.50 9.40
CA LEU A 107 -4.18 1.96 9.35
C LEU A 107 -4.93 1.62 10.63
N VAL A 108 -4.82 0.38 11.14
CA VAL A 108 -5.41 0.01 12.45
C VAL A 108 -4.84 0.86 13.58
N TYR A 109 -3.52 1.08 13.59
CA TYR A 109 -2.87 1.95 14.57
C TYR A 109 -3.38 3.41 14.47
N THR A 110 -3.45 3.95 13.25
CA THR A 110 -3.97 5.30 12.97
C THR A 110 -5.42 5.42 13.44
N GLY A 111 -6.24 4.40 13.19
CA GLY A 111 -7.63 4.37 13.62
C GLY A 111 -7.81 4.39 15.14
N ARG A 112 -6.89 3.77 15.90
CA ARG A 112 -6.89 3.84 17.38
C ARG A 112 -6.45 5.21 17.91
N ALA A 113 -5.59 5.90 17.17
CA ALA A 113 -5.08 7.22 17.54
C ALA A 113 -6.03 8.35 17.14
N ALA A 114 -6.90 8.14 16.15
CA ALA A 114 -7.86 9.10 15.65
C ALA A 114 -9.24 8.96 16.31
N ALA A 115 -9.94 10.06 16.51
CA ALA A 115 -11.28 10.07 17.09
C ALA A 115 -12.38 9.99 16.03
N GLY A 116 -13.57 9.54 16.44
CA GLY A 116 -14.79 9.62 15.64
C GLY A 116 -14.78 8.78 14.37
N ARG A 117 -15.48 9.28 13.34
CA ARG A 117 -15.72 8.57 12.07
C ARG A 117 -14.43 8.27 11.31
N ASP A 118 -13.48 9.18 11.31
CA ASP A 118 -12.22 9.01 10.59
C ASP A 118 -11.38 7.87 11.18
N GLY A 119 -11.34 7.79 12.52
CA GLY A 119 -10.71 6.67 13.22
C GLY A 119 -11.31 5.32 12.83
N LEU A 120 -12.64 5.24 12.70
CA LEU A 120 -13.32 4.03 12.25
C LEU A 120 -12.96 3.67 10.80
N ILE A 121 -12.89 4.64 9.88
CA ILE A 121 -12.53 4.38 8.48
C ILE A 121 -11.11 3.82 8.39
N TYR A 122 -10.16 4.39 9.13
CA TYR A 122 -8.79 3.85 9.20
C TYR A 122 -8.77 2.42 9.77
N ALA A 123 -9.44 2.17 10.88
CA ALA A 123 -9.45 0.86 11.52
C ALA A 123 -10.09 -0.22 10.64
N VAL A 124 -11.27 0.05 10.09
CA VAL A 124 -11.98 -0.86 9.18
C VAL A 124 -11.17 -1.08 7.91
N GLY A 125 -10.62 -0.02 7.31
CA GLY A 125 -9.77 -0.13 6.12
C GLY A 125 -8.55 -1.01 6.36
N GLY A 126 -7.91 -0.88 7.52
CA GLY A 126 -6.83 -1.76 7.96
C GLY A 126 -7.28 -3.21 8.11
N VAL A 127 -8.38 -3.48 8.83
CA VAL A 127 -8.90 -4.85 9.00
C VAL A 127 -9.27 -5.49 7.67
N VAL A 128 -9.95 -4.75 6.78
CA VAL A 128 -10.31 -5.25 5.44
C VAL A 128 -9.06 -5.60 4.63
N SER A 129 -8.00 -4.79 4.71
CA SER A 129 -6.72 -5.09 4.04
C SER A 129 -6.02 -6.32 4.64
N LEU A 130 -6.10 -6.55 5.96
CA LEU A 130 -5.59 -7.78 6.60
C LEU A 130 -6.38 -9.02 6.18
N VAL A 131 -7.71 -8.93 6.12
CA VAL A 131 -8.57 -9.99 5.56
C VAL A 131 -8.21 -10.23 4.10
N GLY A 132 -7.92 -9.16 3.35
CA GLY A 132 -7.44 -9.25 1.98
C GLY A 132 -6.12 -10.02 1.85
N ALA A 133 -5.17 -9.79 2.77
CA ALA A 133 -3.93 -10.56 2.83
C ALA A 133 -4.17 -12.06 3.06
N ALA A 134 -5.07 -12.39 3.99
CA ALA A 134 -5.43 -13.78 4.28
C ALA A 134 -6.10 -14.46 3.07
N ALA A 135 -7.03 -13.77 2.40
CA ALA A 135 -7.69 -14.27 1.20
C ALA A 135 -6.68 -14.45 0.04
N TYR A 136 -5.77 -13.50 -0.17
CA TYR A 136 -4.70 -13.62 -1.16
C TYR A 136 -3.82 -14.85 -0.91
N LEU A 137 -3.41 -15.07 0.35
CA LEU A 137 -2.63 -16.25 0.75
C LEU A 137 -3.40 -17.56 0.63
N ALA A 138 -4.72 -17.54 0.79
CA ALA A 138 -5.57 -18.71 0.62
C ALA A 138 -5.79 -19.07 -0.86
N GLY A 139 -5.47 -18.19 -1.81
CA GLY A 139 -5.65 -18.40 -3.25
C GLY A 139 -5.22 -19.78 -3.79
N PRO A 140 -4.06 -20.34 -3.40
CA PRO A 140 -3.63 -21.67 -3.87
C PRO A 140 -4.58 -22.82 -3.47
N VAL A 141 -5.34 -22.69 -2.38
CA VAL A 141 -6.27 -23.71 -1.89
C VAL A 141 -7.74 -23.35 -2.10
N ALA A 142 -8.08 -22.06 -2.08
CA ALA A 142 -9.44 -21.53 -2.20
C ALA A 142 -9.77 -21.02 -3.61
N GLY A 143 -8.81 -21.07 -4.54
CA GLY A 143 -8.98 -20.71 -5.94
C GLY A 143 -8.83 -19.21 -6.24
N GLU A 144 -8.96 -18.87 -7.52
CA GLU A 144 -8.73 -17.52 -8.04
C GLU A 144 -9.67 -16.48 -7.44
N VAL A 145 -10.92 -16.85 -7.14
CA VAL A 145 -11.89 -15.93 -6.50
C VAL A 145 -11.34 -15.40 -5.17
N SER A 146 -10.69 -16.26 -4.37
CA SER A 146 -10.08 -15.86 -3.09
C SER A 146 -8.90 -14.91 -3.30
N LEU A 147 -8.06 -15.20 -4.29
CA LEU A 147 -6.93 -14.35 -4.68
C LEU A 147 -7.42 -12.94 -5.07
N TYR A 148 -8.37 -12.84 -5.99
CA TYR A 148 -8.87 -11.55 -6.46
C TYR A 148 -9.68 -10.81 -5.39
N ALA A 149 -10.46 -11.52 -4.58
CA ALA A 149 -11.11 -10.93 -3.41
C ALA A 149 -10.07 -10.31 -2.45
N GLY A 150 -8.92 -10.96 -2.28
CA GLY A 150 -7.80 -10.44 -1.51
C GLY A 150 -7.26 -9.10 -2.03
N LEU A 151 -7.01 -9.02 -3.33
CA LEU A 151 -6.53 -7.81 -3.99
C LEU A 151 -7.56 -6.67 -3.94
N VAL A 152 -8.85 -6.98 -4.17
CA VAL A 152 -9.94 -6.00 -4.11
C VAL A 152 -10.13 -5.48 -2.68
N ALA A 153 -10.11 -6.36 -1.68
CA ALA A 153 -10.22 -5.97 -0.28
C ALA A 153 -9.04 -5.05 0.13
N GLY A 154 -7.81 -5.41 -0.25
CA GLY A 154 -6.63 -4.56 -0.06
C GLY A 154 -6.80 -3.17 -0.68
N ASN A 155 -7.25 -3.13 -1.93
CA ASN A 155 -7.50 -1.87 -2.65
C ASN A 155 -8.52 -0.99 -1.92
N LEU A 156 -9.70 -1.55 -1.60
CA LEU A 156 -10.77 -0.80 -0.94
C LEU A 156 -10.34 -0.30 0.43
N GLY A 157 -9.75 -1.18 1.24
CA GLY A 157 -9.36 -0.86 2.61
C GLY A 157 -8.28 0.23 2.68
N GLN A 158 -7.23 0.09 1.87
CA GLN A 158 -6.14 1.07 1.85
C GLN A 158 -6.56 2.39 1.20
N THR A 159 -7.32 2.33 0.10
CA THR A 159 -7.80 3.54 -0.59
C THR A 159 -8.73 4.34 0.31
N ALA A 160 -9.63 3.70 1.06
CA ALA A 160 -10.51 4.40 2.00
C ALA A 160 -9.70 5.21 3.02
N GLY A 161 -8.70 4.60 3.67
CA GLY A 161 -7.84 5.30 4.62
C GLY A 161 -7.06 6.45 3.98
N ILE A 162 -6.47 6.24 2.80
CA ILE A 162 -5.72 7.28 2.11
C ILE A 162 -6.61 8.45 1.69
N LEU A 163 -7.83 8.20 1.19
CA LEU A 163 -8.76 9.26 0.84
C LEU A 163 -9.19 10.06 2.08
N THR A 164 -9.43 9.40 3.22
CA THR A 164 -9.67 10.10 4.49
C THR A 164 -8.50 11.03 4.84
N ALA A 165 -7.26 10.55 4.78
CA ALA A 165 -6.08 11.38 5.04
C ALA A 165 -5.97 12.57 4.08
N VAL A 166 -6.26 12.36 2.79
CA VAL A 166 -6.28 13.43 1.78
C VAL A 166 -7.33 14.47 2.11
N THR A 167 -8.55 14.06 2.51
CA THR A 167 -9.62 15.01 2.87
C THR A 167 -9.25 15.84 4.10
N GLN A 168 -8.69 15.21 5.15
CA GLN A 168 -8.23 15.89 6.35
C GLN A 168 -7.12 16.92 6.04
N SER A 169 -6.19 16.59 5.14
CA SER A 169 -5.11 17.50 4.74
C SER A 169 -5.57 18.77 3.99
N ARG A 170 -6.83 18.79 3.52
CA ARG A 170 -7.43 19.91 2.78
C ARG A 170 -8.30 20.82 3.65
N LEU A 171 -8.72 20.38 4.83
CA LEU A 171 -9.54 21.21 5.72
C LEU A 171 -8.67 22.30 6.36
N PRO A 172 -9.14 23.57 6.43
CA PRO A 172 -8.47 24.58 7.23
C PRO A 172 -8.47 24.14 8.70
N VAL A 173 -7.32 24.24 9.36
CA VAL A 173 -7.24 24.09 10.81
C VAL A 173 -7.93 25.32 11.38
N GLU A 174 -9.16 25.17 11.89
CA GLU A 174 -9.76 26.21 12.73
C GLU A 174 -8.89 26.34 13.99
N SER A 175 -8.26 27.50 14.13
CA SER A 175 -7.41 27.90 15.25
C SER A 175 -8.24 28.42 16.42
#